data_AF-A0A935HKJ3-F1
#
_entry.id   AF-A0A935HKJ3-F1
#
_cell.length_a   1.000
_cell.length_b   1.000
_cell.length_c   1.000
_cell.angle_alpha   90.00
_cell.angle_beta   90.00
_cell.angle_gamma   90.00
#
_symmetry.space_group_name_H-M   'P 1'
#
loop_
_entity.id
_entity.type
_entity.pdbx_description
1 polymer ?
#
loop_
_entity_poly.entity_id
_entity_poly.type
_entity_poly.pdbx_seq_one_letter_code
_entity_poly.pdbx_strand_id
1 'polypeptide(L)'
;MDKDKKQTTHTGYYWVYYDTQRKLALFDYQPGRGALYPKAMLHKFKGYLQTDGYDAYETFDKVEGVTPFCCWAHARRKFYEAKDYDKANADAVLSLIQDLYKIESYCRDENFTPEQIKNHRHEHALPVLNNLQSTLTEMLLTKRYYPKVLLARPLLIH
;
A
#
# COMPACT_ATOMS: atom_id res chain seq x y z
N MET A 1 -12.23 3.55 27.16
CA MET A 1 -13.44 4.40 27.24
C MET A 1 -13.11 5.59 28.11
N ASP A 2 -13.13 6.78 27.53
CA ASP A 2 -12.74 8.03 28.15
C ASP A 2 -13.69 8.38 29.30
N LYS A 3 -13.15 8.66 30.50
CA LYS A 3 -13.93 8.80 31.74
C LYS A 3 -14.50 10.21 31.92
N ASP A 4 -14.07 11.17 31.10
CA ASP A 4 -14.26 12.60 31.38
C ASP A 4 -15.43 13.27 30.64
N LYS A 5 -16.25 12.51 29.89
CA LYS A 5 -17.49 13.04 29.27
C LYS A 5 -18.67 12.07 29.40
N LYS A 6 -19.53 12.31 30.40
CA LYS A 6 -20.81 11.59 30.55
C LYS A 6 -21.79 12.04 29.46
N GLN A 7 -22.40 11.06 28.77
CA GLN A 7 -23.58 11.17 27.89
C GLN A 7 -23.42 11.55 26.40
N THR A 8 -22.24 11.46 25.79
CA THR A 8 -22.11 11.62 24.32
C THR A 8 -21.40 10.44 23.66
N THR A 9 -21.92 9.97 22.52
CA THR A 9 -21.20 9.03 21.65
C THR A 9 -19.93 9.70 21.13
N HIS A 10 -18.78 9.08 21.38
CA HIS A 10 -17.49 9.60 20.94
C HIS A 10 -17.03 8.82 19.70
N THR A 11 -16.63 9.54 18.66
CA THR A 11 -15.96 8.93 17.51
C THR A 11 -14.56 8.51 17.94
N GLY A 12 -14.29 7.22 17.88
CA GLY A 12 -12.95 6.66 18.04
C GLY A 12 -12.55 5.90 16.80
N TYR A 13 -11.25 5.70 16.64
CA TYR A 13 -10.65 5.02 15.50
C TYR A 13 -9.89 3.79 15.99
N TYR A 14 -10.10 2.67 15.32
CA TYR A 14 -9.23 1.51 15.48
C TYR A 14 -8.13 1.56 14.43
N TRP A 15 -6.90 1.71 14.88
CA TRP A 15 -5.71 1.46 14.07
C TRP A 15 -5.41 -0.03 14.11
N VAL A 16 -5.31 -0.64 12.94
CA VAL A 16 -5.08 -2.08 12.82
C VAL A 16 -3.67 -2.30 12.30
N TYR A 17 -2.88 -3.04 13.07
CA TYR A 17 -1.53 -3.45 12.69
C TYR A 17 -1.51 -4.96 12.54
N TYR A 18 -0.85 -5.46 11.49
CA TYR A 18 -0.70 -6.89 11.24
C TYR A 18 0.77 -7.25 11.10
N ASP A 19 1.27 -8.09 12.00
CA ASP A 19 2.59 -8.70 11.92
C ASP A 19 2.48 -9.96 11.07
N THR A 20 3.00 -9.90 9.85
CA THR A 20 2.93 -11.01 8.88
C THR A 20 3.76 -12.21 9.31
N GLN A 21 4.85 -12.01 10.06
CA GLN A 21 5.72 -13.09 10.53
C GLN A 21 5.05 -13.85 11.67
N ARG A 22 4.48 -13.12 12.63
CA ARG A 22 3.80 -13.71 13.80
C ARG A 22 2.34 -14.04 13.56
N LYS A 23 1.77 -13.62 12.43
CA LYS A 23 0.34 -13.71 12.11
C LYS A 23 -0.53 -13.09 13.21
N LEU A 24 -0.09 -11.95 13.73
CA LEU A 24 -0.74 -11.26 14.85
C LEU A 24 -1.42 -9.98 14.38
N ALA A 25 -2.71 -9.85 14.69
CA ALA A 25 -3.44 -8.60 14.51
C ALA A 25 -3.54 -7.85 15.85
N LEU A 26 -3.18 -6.57 15.84
CA LEU A 26 -3.36 -5.65 16.95
C LEU A 26 -4.39 -4.59 16.57
N PHE A 27 -5.38 -4.41 17.44
CA PHE A 27 -6.36 -3.34 17.35
C PHE A 27 -6.04 -2.29 18.41
N ASP A 28 -5.55 -1.14 17.97
CA ASP A 28 -5.19 -0.02 18.83
C ASP A 28 -6.27 1.06 18.74
N TYR A 29 -7.00 1.25 19.82
CA TYR A 29 -8.05 2.26 19.90
C TYR A 29 -7.46 3.64 20.18
N GLN A 30 -7.79 4.62 19.34
CA GLN A 30 -7.30 5.99 19.45
C GLN A 30 -8.43 7.00 19.25
N PRO A 31 -8.37 8.17 19.92
CA PRO A 31 -9.39 9.21 19.77
C PRO A 31 -9.32 9.95 18.42
N GLY A 32 -8.32 9.68 17.57
CA GLY A 32 -8.15 10.36 16.30
C GLY A 32 -7.48 9.52 15.22
N ARG A 33 -7.44 10.11 14.02
CA ARG A 33 -6.85 9.53 12.79
C ARG A 33 -5.53 10.18 12.36
N GLY A 34 -4.94 11.01 13.22
CA GLY A 34 -3.70 11.74 12.91
C GLY A 34 -2.45 10.85 12.92
N ALA A 35 -1.40 11.29 12.23
CA ALA A 35 -0.12 10.58 12.14
C ALA A 35 0.56 10.31 13.50
N LEU A 36 0.21 11.06 14.55
CA LEU A 36 0.81 10.93 15.88
C LEU A 36 0.59 9.53 16.49
N TYR A 37 -0.55 8.90 16.20
CA TYR A 37 -0.91 7.60 16.79
C TYR A 37 -0.07 6.45 16.23
N PRO A 38 -0.02 6.23 14.90
CA PRO A 38 0.84 5.19 14.35
C PRO A 38 2.32 5.48 14.61
N LYS A 39 2.75 6.75 14.67
CA LYS A 39 4.13 7.10 15.08
C LYS A 39 4.45 6.61 16.49
N ALA A 40 3.57 6.87 17.44
CA ALA A 40 3.77 6.45 18.82
C ALA A 40 3.82 4.92 18.92
N MET A 41 2.90 4.22 18.24
CA MET A 41 2.87 2.77 18.21
C MET A 41 4.13 2.16 17.58
N LEU A 42 4.57 2.70 16.44
CA LEU A 42 5.67 2.17 15.62
C LEU A 42 7.03 2.85 15.89
N HIS A 43 7.18 3.61 16.98
CA HIS A 43 8.40 4.40 17.24
C HIS A 43 9.70 3.57 17.29
N LYS A 44 9.62 2.29 17.65
CA LYS A 44 10.74 1.32 17.67
C LYS A 44 10.73 0.34 16.50
N PHE A 45 9.73 0.40 15.63
CA PHE A 45 9.65 -0.49 14.48
C PHE A 45 10.77 -0.17 13.48
N LYS A 46 11.35 -1.23 12.92
CA LYS A 46 12.30 -1.18 11.81
C LYS A 46 11.94 -2.29 10.83
N GLY A 47 12.11 -2.02 9.54
CA GLY A 47 11.77 -2.93 8.46
C GLY A 47 10.65 -2.41 7.56
N TYR A 48 9.93 -3.35 6.96
CA TYR A 48 8.97 -3.12 5.89
C TYR A 48 7.58 -2.74 6.43
N LEU A 49 7.10 -1.54 6.11
CA LEU A 49 5.79 -1.04 6.54
C LEU A 49 4.84 -0.88 5.36
N GLN A 50 3.89 -1.80 5.22
CA GLN A 50 2.82 -1.67 4.23
C GLN A 50 1.68 -0.79 4.77
N THR A 51 1.22 0.17 3.96
CA THR A 51 0.08 1.03 4.32
C THR A 51 -0.95 1.11 3.18
N ASP A 52 -2.14 1.63 3.46
CA ASP A 52 -3.17 1.89 2.44
C ASP A 52 -2.86 3.12 1.56
N GLY A 53 -1.77 3.84 1.83
CA GLY A 53 -1.40 5.07 1.14
C GLY A 53 -2.15 6.30 1.65
N TYR A 54 -2.69 6.28 2.87
CA TYR A 54 -3.21 7.47 3.53
C TYR A 54 -2.09 8.43 3.94
N ASP A 55 -2.31 9.74 3.72
CA ASP A 55 -1.32 10.80 3.90
C ASP A 55 -0.70 10.85 5.31
N ALA A 56 -1.41 10.39 6.34
CA ALA A 56 -0.87 10.32 7.70
C ALA A 56 0.38 9.42 7.81
N TYR A 57 0.58 8.50 6.85
CA TYR A 57 1.73 7.62 6.80
C TYR A 57 2.96 8.22 6.10
N GLU A 58 2.85 9.35 5.40
CA GLU A 58 3.99 10.04 4.76
C GLU A 58 5.08 10.49 5.74
N THR A 59 4.76 10.48 7.02
CA THR A 59 5.76 10.74 8.02
C THR A 59 6.80 9.62 8.17
N PHE A 60 6.50 8.40 7.73
CA PHE A 60 7.37 7.25 7.91
C PHE A 60 8.52 7.20 6.91
N ASP A 61 8.48 7.95 5.80
CA ASP A 61 9.59 7.98 4.83
C ASP A 61 10.84 8.66 5.37
N LYS A 62 10.68 9.45 6.42
CA LYS A 62 11.78 10.14 7.11
C LYS A 62 12.25 9.36 8.33
N VAL A 63 11.66 8.21 8.63
CA VAL A 63 12.04 7.38 9.77
C VAL A 63 13.13 6.41 9.34
N GLU A 64 14.33 6.63 9.85
CA GLU A 64 15.49 5.78 9.55
C GLU A 64 15.19 4.29 9.84
N GLY A 65 15.56 3.41 8.92
CA GLY A 65 15.37 1.97 9.05
C GLY A 65 13.91 1.48 8.93
N VAL A 66 12.99 2.36 8.52
CA VAL A 66 11.66 1.96 8.06
C VAL A 66 11.58 2.13 6.54
N THR A 67 11.12 1.09 5.85
CA THR A 67 10.88 1.11 4.41
C THR A 67 9.37 1.06 4.18
N PRO A 68 8.72 2.22 3.97
CA PRO A 68 7.29 2.27 3.71
C PRO A 68 6.96 1.89 2.26
N PHE A 69 5.84 1.19 2.05
CA PHE A 69 5.29 0.93 0.72
C PHE A 69 3.76 0.90 0.77
N CYS A 70 3.15 1.14 -0.39
CA CYS A 70 1.69 1.17 -0.52
C CYS A 70 1.11 -0.21 -0.83
N CYS A 71 -0.11 -0.44 -0.39
CA CYS A 71 -0.85 -1.65 -0.68
C CYS A 71 -1.38 -1.66 -2.12
N TRP A 72 -1.09 -2.72 -2.86
CA TRP A 72 -1.57 -2.92 -4.24
C TRP A 72 -3.09 -2.88 -4.35
N ALA A 73 -3.83 -3.38 -3.35
CA ALA A 73 -5.29 -3.36 -3.40
C ALA A 73 -5.85 -1.93 -3.40
N HIS A 74 -5.24 -1.03 -2.63
CA HIS A 74 -5.62 0.39 -2.57
C HIS A 74 -5.20 1.14 -3.83
N ALA A 75 -3.99 0.87 -4.35
CA ALA A 75 -3.56 1.42 -5.64
C ALA A 75 -4.52 0.99 -6.77
N ARG A 76 -4.83 -0.31 -6.87
CA ARG A 76 -5.76 -0.86 -7.87
C ARG A 76 -7.14 -0.19 -7.82
N ARG A 77 -7.67 0.06 -6.62
CA ARG A 77 -8.98 0.71 -6.45
C ARG A 77 -8.99 2.12 -7.06
N LYS A 78 -7.94 2.91 -6.84
CA LYS A 78 -7.83 4.27 -7.43
C LYS A 78 -7.83 4.23 -8.96
N PHE A 79 -7.12 3.27 -9.57
CA PHE A 79 -7.15 3.09 -11.03
C PHE A 79 -8.49 2.56 -11.54
N TYR A 80 -9.18 1.72 -10.77
CA TYR A 80 -10.53 1.27 -11.12
C TYR A 80 -11.54 2.42 -11.14
N GLU A 81 -11.51 3.29 -10.13
CA GLU A 81 -12.34 4.51 -10.08
C GLU A 81 -11.99 5.49 -11.21
N ALA A 82 -10.72 5.54 -11.62
CA ALA A 82 -10.27 6.40 -12.71
C ALA A 82 -10.79 5.99 -14.10
N LYS A 83 -11.36 4.78 -14.25
CA LYS A 83 -11.93 4.31 -15.52
C LYS A 83 -13.05 5.20 -16.04
N ASP A 84 -13.77 5.88 -15.14
CA ASP A 84 -14.86 6.80 -15.50
C ASP A 84 -14.35 8.07 -16.21
N TYR A 85 -13.06 8.38 -16.09
CA TYR A 85 -12.45 9.59 -16.64
C TYR A 85 -11.42 9.29 -17.72
N ASP A 86 -10.65 8.21 -17.55
CA ASP A 86 -9.59 7.80 -18.48
C ASP A 86 -9.47 6.28 -18.52
N LYS A 87 -10.44 5.67 -19.18
CA LYS A 87 -10.58 4.21 -19.29
C LYS A 87 -9.34 3.53 -19.88
N ALA A 88 -8.78 4.08 -20.94
CA ALA A 88 -7.69 3.44 -21.68
C ALA A 88 -6.43 3.29 -20.81
N ASN A 89 -6.01 4.39 -20.17
CA ASN A 89 -4.84 4.39 -19.30
C ASN A 89 -5.11 3.64 -17.99
N ALA A 90 -6.31 3.78 -17.42
CA ALA A 90 -6.72 3.00 -16.25
C ALA A 90 -6.67 1.48 -16.52
N ASP A 91 -7.22 1.02 -17.64
CA ASP A 91 -7.21 -0.39 -18.03
C ASP A 91 -5.78 -0.92 -18.25
N ALA A 92 -4.90 -0.11 -18.86
CA ALA A 92 -3.48 -0.48 -19.03
C ALA A 92 -2.78 -0.74 -17.68
N VAL A 93 -2.96 0.15 -16.71
CA VAL A 93 -2.37 0.00 -15.36
C VAL A 93 -3.01 -1.17 -14.60
N LEU A 94 -4.32 -1.32 -14.69
CA LEU A 94 -5.04 -2.43 -14.04
C LEU A 94 -4.60 -3.79 -14.58
N SER A 95 -4.32 -3.90 -15.88
CA SER A 95 -3.79 -5.13 -16.48
C SER A 95 -2.43 -5.50 -15.89
N LEU A 96 -1.53 -4.54 -15.75
CA LEU A 96 -0.20 -4.78 -15.15
C LEU A 96 -0.31 -5.21 -13.68
N ILE A 97 -1.19 -4.57 -12.90
CA ILE A 97 -1.45 -5.00 -11.52
C ILE A 97 -2.05 -6.42 -11.47
N GLN A 98 -2.92 -6.75 -12.42
CA GLN A 98 -3.48 -8.10 -12.54
C GLN A 98 -2.38 -9.14 -12.80
N ASP A 99 -1.40 -8.82 -13.64
CA ASP A 99 -0.28 -9.72 -13.91
C ASP A 99 0.58 -9.96 -12.66
N LEU A 100 0.79 -8.95 -11.82
CA LEU A 100 1.42 -9.14 -10.50
C LEU A 100 0.63 -10.11 -9.62
N TYR A 101 -0.70 -10.01 -9.60
CA TYR A 101 -1.53 -10.93 -8.82
C TYR A 101 -1.56 -12.36 -9.39
N LYS A 102 -1.41 -12.53 -10.70
CA LYS A 102 -1.25 -13.86 -11.31
C LYS A 102 0.05 -14.50 -10.84
N ILE A 103 1.15 -13.75 -10.80
CA ILE A 103 2.45 -14.22 -10.29
C ILE A 103 2.31 -14.68 -8.83
N GLU A 104 1.70 -13.85 -7.96
CA GLU A 104 1.47 -14.23 -6.56
C GLU A 104 0.55 -15.45 -6.40
N SER A 105 -0.49 -15.55 -7.23
CA SER A 105 -1.40 -16.71 -7.21
C SER A 105 -0.68 -17.98 -7.64
N TYR A 106 0.13 -17.91 -8.69
CA TYR A 106 0.94 -19.03 -9.16
C TYR A 106 1.88 -19.53 -8.05
N CYS A 107 2.64 -18.64 -7.41
CA CYS A 107 3.52 -19.03 -6.31
C CYS A 107 2.77 -19.71 -5.15
N ARG A 108 1.55 -19.22 -4.82
CA ARG A 108 0.72 -19.81 -3.78
C ARG A 108 0.22 -21.20 -4.18
N ASP A 109 -0.32 -21.32 -5.38
CA ASP A 109 -0.96 -22.55 -5.86
C ASP A 109 0.09 -23.67 -6.03
N GLU A 110 1.33 -23.32 -6.40
CA GLU A 110 2.49 -24.22 -6.44
C GLU A 110 3.19 -24.41 -5.08
N ASN A 111 2.69 -23.80 -4.01
CA ASN A 111 3.25 -23.88 -2.65
C ASN A 111 4.75 -23.53 -2.55
N PHE A 112 5.17 -22.48 -3.24
CA PHE A 112 6.56 -22.03 -3.21
C PHE A 112 7.01 -21.66 -1.79
N THR A 113 8.25 -22.01 -1.46
CA THR A 113 8.95 -21.54 -0.26
C THR A 113 9.24 -20.04 -0.35
N PRO A 114 9.51 -19.34 0.77
CA PRO A 114 9.83 -17.90 0.75
C PRO A 114 10.99 -17.53 -0.19
N GLU A 115 12.01 -18.40 -0.29
CA GLU A 115 13.14 -18.19 -1.20
C GLU A 115 12.74 -18.36 -2.67
N GLN A 116 11.94 -19.38 -2.99
CA GLN A 116 11.39 -19.56 -4.33
C GLN A 116 10.48 -18.40 -4.74
N ILE A 117 9.62 -17.92 -3.83
CA ILE A 117 8.78 -16.74 -4.05
C ILE A 117 9.65 -15.53 -4.38
N LYS A 118 10.73 -15.29 -3.62
CA LYS A 118 11.64 -14.18 -3.87
C LYS A 118 12.28 -14.28 -5.26
N ASN A 119 12.82 -15.44 -5.61
CA ASN A 119 13.48 -15.64 -6.90
C ASN A 119 12.49 -15.49 -8.07
N HIS A 120 11.30 -16.07 -7.94
CA HIS A 120 10.25 -16.00 -8.95
C HIS A 120 9.72 -14.56 -9.12
N ARG A 121 9.57 -13.79 -8.03
CA ARG A 121 9.27 -12.35 -8.10
C ARG A 121 10.37 -11.57 -8.82
N HIS A 122 11.63 -11.88 -8.54
CA HIS A 122 12.74 -11.20 -9.17
C HIS A 122 12.78 -11.45 -10.69
N GLU A 123 12.46 -12.68 -11.11
CA GLU A 123 12.44 -13.05 -12.53
C GLU A 123 11.21 -12.51 -13.27
N HIS A 124 10.02 -12.64 -12.69
CA HIS A 124 8.76 -12.40 -13.39
C HIS A 124 8.02 -11.12 -12.97
N ALA A 125 8.11 -10.72 -11.70
CA ALA A 125 7.42 -9.51 -11.23
C ALA A 125 8.24 -8.24 -11.51
N LEU A 126 9.57 -8.29 -11.45
CA LEU A 126 10.44 -7.14 -11.71
C LEU A 126 10.22 -6.53 -13.11
N PRO A 127 10.12 -7.31 -14.21
CA PRO A 127 9.82 -6.74 -15.52
C PRO A 127 8.45 -6.04 -15.59
N VAL A 128 7.43 -6.63 -14.94
CA VAL A 128 6.08 -6.03 -14.88
C VAL A 128 6.11 -4.71 -14.12
N LEU A 129 6.89 -4.65 -13.03
CA LEU A 129 7.04 -3.44 -12.22
C LEU A 129 7.82 -2.35 -12.96
N ASN A 130 8.85 -2.71 -13.73
CA ASN A 130 9.57 -1.77 -14.60
C ASN A 130 8.65 -1.20 -15.68
N ASN A 131 7.79 -2.04 -16.26
CA ASN A 131 6.79 -1.59 -17.24
C ASN A 131 5.75 -0.67 -16.59
N LEU A 132 5.25 -1.04 -15.41
CA LEU A 132 4.34 -0.19 -14.63
C LEU A 132 4.95 1.17 -14.32
N GLN A 133 6.20 1.21 -13.87
CA GLN A 133 6.92 2.46 -13.59
C GLN A 133 7.05 3.32 -14.84
N SER A 134 7.44 2.73 -15.97
CA SER A 134 7.59 3.43 -17.25
C SER A 134 6.25 4.00 -17.72
N THR A 135 5.21 3.17 -17.69
CA THR A 135 3.81 3.52 -18.04
C THR A 135 3.32 4.70 -17.20
N LEU A 136 3.48 4.63 -15.87
CA LEU A 136 3.07 5.71 -14.98
C LEU A 136 3.87 6.98 -15.24
N THR A 137 5.20 6.89 -15.42
CA THR A 137 6.06 8.04 -15.69
C THR A 137 5.64 8.77 -16.97
N GLU A 138 5.34 8.04 -18.04
CA GLU A 138 4.85 8.62 -19.29
C GLU A 138 3.50 9.32 -19.11
N MET A 139 2.56 8.72 -18.36
CA MET A 139 1.27 9.33 -18.04
C MET A 139 1.44 10.66 -17.28
N LEU A 140 2.41 10.72 -16.37
CA LEU A 140 2.72 11.95 -15.60
C LEU A 140 3.30 13.04 -16.49
N LEU A 141 4.27 12.70 -17.34
CA LEU A 141 4.95 13.66 -18.21
C LEU A 141 4.02 14.24 -19.27
N THR A 142 3.10 13.43 -19.80
CA THR A 142 2.16 13.86 -20.84
C THR A 142 0.94 14.61 -20.30
N LYS A 143 0.83 14.77 -18.97
CA LYS A 143 -0.36 15.34 -18.27
C LYS A 143 -1.68 14.69 -18.71
N ARG A 144 -1.64 13.45 -19.20
CA ARG A 144 -2.83 12.74 -19.70
C ARG A 144 -3.70 12.18 -18.59
N TYR A 145 -3.43 12.47 -17.32
CA TYR A 145 -4.07 11.79 -16.20
C TYR A 145 -4.67 12.71 -15.13
N TYR A 146 -5.73 12.20 -14.50
CA TYR A 146 -6.49 12.90 -13.47
C TYR A 146 -5.66 13.03 -12.17
N PRO A 147 -5.50 14.24 -11.61
CA PRO A 147 -4.55 14.53 -10.53
C PRO A 147 -4.78 13.78 -9.20
N LYS A 148 -5.95 13.15 -9.00
CA LYS A 148 -6.26 12.39 -7.77
C LYS A 148 -5.59 11.01 -7.69
N VAL A 149 -5.08 10.48 -8.80
CA VAL A 149 -4.45 9.13 -8.84
C VAL A 149 -2.94 9.19 -8.64
N LEU A 150 -2.36 10.39 -8.81
CA LEU A 150 -0.94 10.71 -8.67
C LEU A 150 -0.34 10.49 -7.27
N LEU A 151 -1.16 10.12 -6.29
CA LEU A 151 -0.72 9.72 -4.94
C LEU A 151 -0.24 8.27 -4.87
N ALA A 152 -0.18 7.54 -5.99
CA ALA A 152 0.52 6.27 -6.05
C ALA A 152 2.03 6.52 -6.02
N ARG A 153 2.56 6.73 -4.81
CA ARG A 153 4.00 6.73 -4.55
C ARG A 153 4.66 5.53 -5.23
N PRO A 154 5.91 5.68 -5.72
CA PRO A 154 6.59 4.62 -6.42
C PRO A 154 6.63 3.38 -5.52
N LEU A 155 6.07 2.29 -6.04
CA LEU A 155 6.09 0.98 -5.41
C LEU A 155 7.51 0.42 -5.57
N LEU A 156 8.44 1.00 -4.81
CA LEU A 156 9.84 0.60 -4.85
C LEU A 156 9.98 -0.76 -4.16
N ILE A 157 10.57 -1.68 -4.91
CA ILE A 157 10.94 -3.03 -4.48
C ILE A 157 12.28 -2.92 -3.75
N HIS A 158 12.38 -3.54 -2.58
CA HIS A 158 13.62 -4.04 -1.99
C HIS A 158 13.41 -5.52 -1.66
#